data_AF-A0A0N1J2Q4-F1
#
_entry.id   AF-A0A0N1J2Q4-F1
#
_cell.length_a   1.000
_cell.length_b   1.000
_cell.length_c   1.000
_cell.angle_alpha   90.00
_cell.angle_beta   90.00
_cell.angle_gamma   90.00
#
_symmetry.space_group_name_H-M   'P 1'
#
loop_
_entity.id
_entity.type
_entity.pdbx_description
1 polymer ?
#
loop_
_entity_poly.entity_id
_entity_poly.type
_entity_poly.pdbx_seq_one_letter_code
_entity_poly.pdbx_strand_id
1 'polypeptide(L)'
;MVLLFPDIFSIWAILGDSVFFLIGGGGQMAVAMVYTIVADVVPVAERTDMFFRLVALVLVFNVIFNPISAWLLEYDPWLSMWIGFGFMVFGTLCILLIPETMHLRRKDDDERHDENEQADGVPLRKNSVLKQALFSIKNDMQHVWRFIFASKSIMILMFSVALFVPTRITLTGVMLQYMSKRFDWSWSKATYISTIGIIATVVCYLVILPVTSDSLNKSRRYKSRPIARDLLLARVSITIMTVGLLLMGVAGSPWLFIISLITVSIGNSFVALSRALLNALVEPHTIATLNTTVSVVEVLMGMTAPAMSWFLGKGIELGDSWMGLPFVISGMLAVVTTIMLFAVRLPSSGIAQAHVG
;
A
#
# COMPACT_ATOMS: atom_id res chain seq x y z
N MET A 1 -23.74 8.47 -15.63
CA MET A 1 -24.65 7.97 -16.68
C MET A 1 -25.37 6.70 -16.22
N VAL A 2 -24.65 5.60 -15.94
CA VAL A 2 -25.30 4.34 -15.48
C VAL A 2 -26.11 4.53 -14.19
N LEU A 3 -25.58 5.24 -13.20
CA LEU A 3 -26.30 5.52 -11.94
C LEU A 3 -27.44 6.55 -12.08
N LEU A 4 -27.46 7.32 -13.18
CA LEU A 4 -28.41 8.41 -13.39
C LEU A 4 -29.63 7.96 -14.22
N PHE A 5 -29.45 6.92 -15.03
CA PHE A 5 -30.49 6.29 -15.85
C PHE A 5 -30.41 4.75 -15.74
N PRO A 6 -30.76 4.17 -14.57
CA PRO A 6 -30.64 2.73 -14.34
C PRO A 6 -31.54 1.89 -15.25
N ASP A 7 -32.64 2.47 -15.75
CA ASP A 7 -33.58 1.78 -16.64
C ASP A 7 -33.11 1.71 -18.10
N ILE A 8 -32.15 2.56 -18.49
CA ILE A 8 -31.66 2.67 -19.88
C ILE A 8 -30.32 1.95 -20.05
N PHE A 9 -29.44 2.07 -19.06
CA PHE A 9 -28.10 1.52 -19.12
C PHE A 9 -27.95 0.32 -18.18
N SER A 10 -27.53 -0.82 -18.76
CA SER A 10 -27.19 -2.00 -17.97
C SER A 10 -26.03 -1.71 -17.01
N ILE A 11 -26.07 -2.33 -15.82
CA ILE A 11 -25.01 -2.21 -14.81
C ILE A 11 -23.63 -2.65 -15.33
N TRP A 12 -23.60 -3.53 -16.34
CA TRP A 12 -22.39 -4.00 -17.01
C TRP A 12 -21.65 -2.90 -17.77
N ALA A 13 -22.31 -1.79 -18.11
CA ALA A 13 -21.67 -0.64 -18.75
C ALA A 13 -20.62 0.03 -17.84
N ILE A 14 -20.66 -0.21 -16.53
CA ILE A 14 -19.62 0.24 -15.58
C ILE A 14 -18.26 -0.39 -15.93
N LEU A 15 -18.21 -1.63 -16.43
CA LEU A 15 -16.94 -2.28 -16.80
C LEU A 15 -16.15 -1.50 -17.88
N GLY A 16 -16.82 -0.66 -18.66
CA GLY A 16 -16.17 0.24 -19.62
C GLY A 16 -15.30 1.32 -18.95
N ASP A 17 -15.53 1.66 -17.67
CA ASP A 17 -14.70 2.65 -16.94
C ASP A 17 -13.23 2.24 -16.91
N SER A 18 -12.97 0.93 -16.85
CA SER A 18 -11.64 0.38 -16.65
C SER A 18 -10.74 0.59 -17.88
N VAL A 19 -11.32 0.85 -19.05
CA VAL A 19 -10.59 1.21 -20.28
C VAL A 19 -9.89 2.56 -20.12
N PHE A 20 -10.49 3.51 -19.40
CA PHE A 20 -9.85 4.80 -19.14
C PHE A 20 -8.67 4.67 -18.17
N PHE A 21 -8.68 3.67 -17.28
CA PHE A 21 -7.51 3.39 -16.43
C PHE A 21 -6.32 2.84 -17.23
N LEU A 22 -6.55 2.19 -18.37
CA LEU A 22 -5.48 1.80 -19.30
C LEU A 22 -4.74 3.03 -19.84
N ILE A 23 -5.49 4.12 -20.08
CA ILE A 23 -4.96 5.39 -20.56
C ILE A 23 -4.55 6.25 -19.36
N GLY A 24 -3.28 6.15 -18.97
CA GLY A 24 -2.70 6.98 -17.91
C GLY A 24 -2.51 6.30 -16.55
N GLY A 25 -2.85 5.01 -16.41
CA GLY A 25 -2.49 4.20 -15.24
C GLY A 25 -3.24 4.53 -13.95
N GLY A 26 -4.23 5.42 -13.99
CA GLY A 26 -5.09 5.77 -12.87
C GLY A 26 -4.42 6.54 -11.73
N GLY A 27 -5.08 6.53 -10.56
CA GLY A 27 -4.61 7.24 -9.37
C GLY A 27 -3.23 6.80 -8.87
N GLN A 28 -2.83 5.54 -9.08
CA GLN A 28 -1.50 5.06 -8.69
C GLN A 28 -0.38 5.72 -9.50
N MET A 29 -0.63 6.01 -10.78
CA MET A 29 0.33 6.73 -11.61
C MET A 29 0.52 8.18 -11.13
N ALA A 30 -0.56 8.85 -10.75
CA ALA A 30 -0.48 10.20 -10.17
C ALA A 30 0.38 10.22 -8.89
N VAL A 31 0.19 9.23 -8.01
CA VAL A 31 1.04 9.06 -6.81
C VAL A 31 2.50 8.88 -7.21
N ALA A 32 2.81 7.96 -8.13
CA ALA A 32 4.18 7.71 -8.60
C ALA A 32 4.83 9.00 -9.15
N MET A 33 4.12 9.75 -9.98
CA MET A 33 4.61 11.01 -10.55
C MET A 33 4.90 12.07 -9.48
N VAL A 34 4.07 12.21 -8.45
CA VAL A 34 4.33 13.13 -7.33
C VAL A 34 5.62 12.76 -6.60
N TYR A 35 5.84 11.47 -6.32
CA TYR A 35 7.09 11.02 -5.71
C TYR A 35 8.31 11.26 -6.60
N THR A 36 8.17 11.06 -7.92
CA THR A 36 9.24 11.33 -8.89
C THR A 36 9.58 12.82 -8.97
N ILE A 37 8.59 13.70 -9.07
CA ILE A 37 8.79 15.17 -9.10
C ILE A 37 9.55 15.62 -7.85
N VAL A 38 9.17 15.11 -6.68
CA VAL A 38 9.83 15.45 -5.41
C VAL A 38 11.26 14.90 -5.38
N ALA A 39 11.48 13.69 -5.90
CA ALA A 39 12.82 13.12 -6.01
C ALA A 39 13.74 13.92 -6.96
N ASP A 40 13.19 14.50 -8.03
CA ASP A 40 13.92 15.29 -9.03
C ASP A 40 14.29 16.70 -8.51
N VAL A 41 13.48 17.29 -7.61
CA VAL A 41 13.71 18.67 -7.11
C VAL A 41 14.48 18.70 -5.78
N VAL A 42 14.33 17.67 -4.94
CA VAL A 42 14.88 17.68 -3.57
C VAL A 42 16.24 16.96 -3.51
N PRO A 43 17.29 17.62 -2.95
CA PRO A 43 18.58 16.99 -2.71
C PRO A 43 18.47 15.72 -1.87
N VAL A 44 19.37 14.75 -2.12
CA VAL A 44 19.31 13.41 -1.50
C VAL A 44 19.29 13.47 0.04
N ALA A 45 19.99 14.43 0.65
CA ALA A 45 20.07 14.58 2.11
C ALA A 45 18.72 14.93 2.78
N GLU A 46 17.85 15.68 2.11
CA GLU A 46 16.58 16.18 2.67
C GLU A 46 15.35 15.41 2.14
N ARG A 47 15.56 14.54 1.16
CA ARG A 47 14.50 13.84 0.43
C ARG A 47 13.60 12.99 1.34
N THR A 48 14.19 12.30 2.30
CA THR A 48 13.46 11.45 3.26
C THR A 48 12.49 12.27 4.12
N ASP A 49 12.93 13.44 4.59
CA ASP A 49 12.09 14.33 5.40
C ASP A 49 10.91 14.89 4.59
N MET A 50 11.15 15.26 3.33
CA MET A 50 10.08 15.71 2.44
C MET A 50 9.07 14.62 2.13
N PHE A 51 9.53 13.37 1.90
CA PHE A 51 8.62 12.24 1.72
C PHE A 51 7.77 11.97 2.97
N PHE A 52 8.36 12.06 4.17
CA PHE A 52 7.58 11.93 5.40
C PHE A 52 6.55 13.05 5.56
N ARG A 53 6.89 14.29 5.22
CA ARG A 53 5.94 15.42 5.23
C ARG A 53 4.79 15.20 4.24
N LEU A 54 5.07 14.68 3.04
CA LEU A 54 4.03 14.36 2.06
C LEU A 54 3.07 13.28 2.56
N VAL A 55 3.60 12.20 3.13
CA VAL A 55 2.77 11.14 3.72
C VAL A 55 1.94 11.70 4.87
N ALA A 56 2.52 12.51 5.75
CA ALA A 56 1.81 13.15 6.85
C ALA A 56 0.69 14.07 6.36
N LEU A 57 0.93 14.85 5.31
CA LEU A 57 -0.08 15.73 4.70
C LEU A 57 -1.27 14.92 4.17
N VAL A 58 -1.01 13.82 3.47
CA VAL A 58 -2.06 12.90 2.97
C VAL A 58 -2.87 12.31 4.12
N LEU A 59 -2.22 11.93 5.23
CA LEU A 59 -2.90 11.41 6.41
C LEU A 59 -3.81 12.47 7.06
N VAL A 60 -3.33 13.70 7.21
CA VAL A 60 -4.12 14.83 7.73
C VAL A 60 -5.33 15.09 6.84
N PHE A 61 -5.14 15.12 5.52
CA PHE A 61 -6.24 15.29 4.58
C PHE A 61 -7.26 14.16 4.66
N ASN A 62 -6.84 12.90 4.80
CA ASN A 62 -7.78 11.80 4.99
C ASN A 62 -8.61 11.94 6.27
N VAL A 63 -8.03 12.43 7.37
CA VAL A 63 -8.75 12.64 8.64
C VAL A 63 -9.74 13.81 8.53
N ILE A 64 -9.45 14.84 7.74
CA ILE A 64 -10.32 16.01 7.57
C ILE A 64 -11.41 15.75 6.53
N PHE A 65 -11.05 15.26 5.35
CA PHE A 65 -11.97 15.12 4.22
C PHE A 65 -12.90 13.92 4.34
N ASN A 66 -12.54 12.86 5.07
CA ASN A 66 -13.43 11.70 5.23
C ASN A 66 -14.71 12.06 6.04
N PRO A 67 -14.65 12.77 7.18
CA PRO A 67 -15.83 13.31 7.85
C PRO A 67 -16.61 14.33 7.04
N ILE A 68 -15.92 15.20 6.29
CA ILE A 68 -16.59 16.15 5.39
C ILE A 68 -17.39 15.38 4.33
N SER A 69 -16.81 14.33 3.75
CA SER A 69 -17.49 13.45 2.81
C SER A 69 -18.71 12.77 3.46
N ALA A 70 -18.56 12.27 4.70
CA ALA A 70 -19.68 11.67 5.45
C ALA A 70 -20.82 12.68 5.70
N TRP A 71 -20.49 13.91 6.06
CA TRP A 71 -21.45 15.00 6.25
C TRP A 71 -22.17 15.32 4.93
N LEU A 72 -21.42 15.40 3.83
CA LEU A 72 -21.95 15.70 2.51
C LEU A 72 -22.89 14.62 1.99
N LEU A 73 -22.56 13.35 2.27
CA LEU A 73 -23.40 12.18 2.00
C LEU A 73 -24.72 12.18 2.79
N GLU A 74 -24.81 12.92 3.90
CA GLU A 74 -26.05 13.05 4.69
C GLU A 74 -27.07 13.95 3.99
N TYR A 75 -26.61 15.02 3.31
CA TYR A 75 -27.49 15.93 2.57
C TYR A 75 -27.85 15.38 1.20
N ASP A 76 -26.84 15.15 0.35
CA ASP A 76 -27.04 14.67 -1.01
C ASP A 76 -25.79 13.93 -1.51
N PRO A 77 -25.90 12.62 -1.82
CA PRO A 77 -24.78 11.84 -2.37
C PRO A 77 -24.19 12.42 -3.66
N TRP A 78 -25.00 13.05 -4.51
CA TRP A 78 -24.55 13.67 -5.76
C TRP A 78 -23.68 14.89 -5.49
N LEU A 79 -24.00 15.67 -4.46
CA LEU A 79 -23.21 16.84 -4.11
C LEU A 79 -21.79 16.44 -3.68
N SER A 80 -21.67 15.35 -2.91
CA SER A 80 -20.36 14.77 -2.55
C SER A 80 -19.55 14.33 -3.76
N MET A 81 -20.21 13.67 -4.72
CA MET A 81 -19.58 13.26 -5.98
C MET A 81 -19.09 14.45 -6.81
N TRP A 82 -19.92 15.48 -7.00
CA TRP A 82 -19.55 16.65 -7.82
C TRP A 82 -18.47 17.50 -7.19
N ILE A 83 -18.49 17.69 -5.86
CA ILE A 83 -17.44 18.40 -5.14
C ILE A 83 -16.11 17.64 -5.26
N GLY A 84 -16.11 16.31 -5.06
CA GLY A 84 -14.92 15.49 -5.23
C GLY A 84 -14.36 15.55 -6.65
N PHE A 85 -15.23 15.50 -7.67
CA PHE A 85 -14.84 15.67 -9.07
C PHE A 85 -14.25 17.06 -9.35
N GLY A 86 -14.83 18.12 -8.79
CA GLY A 86 -14.32 19.48 -8.89
C GLY A 86 -12.91 19.62 -8.32
N PHE A 87 -12.65 19.05 -7.13
CA PHE A 87 -11.30 19.01 -6.55
C PHE A 87 -10.30 18.23 -7.42
N MET A 88 -10.73 17.12 -8.04
CA MET A 88 -9.88 16.35 -8.93
C MET A 88 -9.49 17.14 -10.19
N VAL A 89 -10.45 17.85 -10.81
CA VAL A 89 -10.19 18.72 -11.97
C VAL A 89 -9.28 19.88 -11.57
N PHE A 90 -9.57 20.53 -10.44
CA PHE A 90 -8.76 21.63 -9.92
C PHE A 90 -7.32 21.20 -9.62
N GLY A 91 -7.13 20.05 -8.96
CA GLY A 91 -5.80 19.49 -8.71
C GLY A 91 -5.04 19.18 -10.00
N THR A 92 -5.72 18.64 -11.01
CA THR A 92 -5.13 18.38 -12.34
C THR A 92 -4.70 19.68 -13.02
N LEU A 93 -5.52 20.74 -12.94
CA LEU A 93 -5.15 22.05 -13.48
C LEU A 93 -3.96 22.67 -12.74
N CYS A 94 -3.85 22.46 -11.43
CA CYS A 94 -2.70 22.92 -10.65
C CYS A 94 -1.38 22.25 -11.08
N ILE A 95 -1.42 21.02 -11.58
CA ILE A 95 -0.21 20.34 -12.11
C ILE A 95 0.33 21.07 -13.34
N LEU A 96 -0.53 21.69 -14.17
CA LEU A 96 -0.08 22.46 -15.34
C LEU A 96 0.72 23.71 -14.96
N LEU A 97 0.60 24.18 -13.71
CA LEU A 97 1.38 25.29 -13.18
C LEU A 97 2.77 24.84 -12.67
N ILE A 98 3.01 23.53 -12.53
CA ILE A 98 4.30 23.00 -12.11
C ILE A 98 5.22 23.01 -13.34
N PRO A 99 6.31 23.80 -13.34
CA PRO A 99 7.25 23.84 -14.45
C PRO A 99 7.92 22.48 -14.63
N GLU A 100 8.29 22.14 -15.86
CA GLU A 100 8.89 20.87 -16.21
C GLU A 100 10.21 20.65 -15.44
N THR A 101 10.22 19.70 -14.50
CA THR A 101 11.34 19.44 -13.59
C THR A 101 12.48 18.62 -14.23
N MET A 102 12.28 18.13 -15.46
CA MET A 102 13.23 17.27 -16.18
C MET A 102 14.58 17.97 -16.45
N HIS A 103 14.56 19.30 -16.63
CA HIS A 103 15.78 20.07 -16.91
C HIS A 103 16.77 20.10 -15.73
N LEU A 104 16.28 19.96 -14.49
CA LEU A 104 17.13 19.94 -13.29
C LEU A 104 17.89 18.60 -13.19
N ARG A 105 17.19 17.49 -13.43
CA ARG A 105 17.80 16.15 -13.44
C ARG A 105 18.82 15.97 -14.56
N ARG A 106 18.54 16.52 -15.75
CA ARG A 106 19.50 16.47 -16.87
C ARG A 106 20.79 17.24 -16.55
N LYS A 107 20.70 18.36 -15.84
CA LYS A 107 21.88 19.13 -15.43
C LYS A 107 22.71 18.39 -14.38
N ASP A 108 22.07 17.76 -13.39
CA ASP A 108 22.76 16.92 -12.40
C ASP A 108 23.38 15.66 -13.03
N ASP A 109 22.71 15.04 -14.01
CA ASP A 109 23.24 13.87 -14.74
C ASP A 109 24.39 14.26 -15.69
N ASP A 110 24.30 15.42 -16.38
CA ASP A 110 25.35 15.96 -17.25
C ASP A 110 26.59 16.37 -16.42
N GLU A 111 26.43 17.03 -15.26
CA GLU A 111 27.55 17.37 -14.35
C GLU A 111 28.25 16.11 -13.79
N ARG A 112 27.51 15.02 -13.52
CA ARG A 112 28.08 13.73 -13.11
C ARG A 112 28.72 12.94 -14.25
N HIS A 113 28.28 13.17 -15.48
CA HIS A 113 28.91 12.58 -16.67
C HIS A 113 30.21 13.30 -17.02
N ASP A 114 30.27 14.63 -16.89
CA ASP A 114 31.49 15.41 -17.13
C ASP A 114 32.61 15.08 -16.12
N GLU A 115 32.28 14.69 -14.88
CA GLU A 115 33.27 14.18 -13.91
C GLU A 115 33.78 12.76 -14.23
N ASN A 116 32.99 11.93 -14.93
CA ASN A 116 33.35 10.55 -15.28
C ASN A 116 33.93 10.41 -16.70
N GLU A 117 33.70 11.36 -17.61
CA GLU A 117 34.20 11.32 -19.00
C GLU A 117 35.70 11.66 -19.15
N GLN A 118 36.41 11.95 -18.06
CA GLN A 118 37.88 11.98 -18.08
C GLN A 118 38.53 10.58 -17.98
N ALA A 119 37.74 9.52 -17.82
CA ALA A 119 38.21 8.13 -17.91
C ALA A 119 37.41 7.35 -18.95
N ASP A 120 38.06 7.06 -20.08
CA ASP A 120 37.65 6.14 -21.15
C ASP A 120 36.49 6.54 -22.09
N GLY A 121 36.87 7.27 -23.14
CA GLY A 121 36.06 7.45 -24.34
C GLY A 121 36.00 6.19 -25.22
N VAL A 122 34.83 5.54 -25.28
CA VAL A 122 34.47 4.58 -26.33
C VAL A 122 33.11 4.94 -26.93
N PRO A 123 32.97 5.14 -28.25
CA PRO A 123 31.71 5.57 -28.85
C PRO A 123 30.69 4.42 -28.90
N LEU A 124 29.61 4.50 -28.12
CA LEU A 124 28.57 3.49 -28.05
C LEU A 124 27.57 3.60 -29.21
N ARG A 125 27.66 2.64 -30.14
CA ARG A 125 26.73 2.40 -31.26
C ARG A 125 25.34 1.98 -30.73
N LYS A 126 24.36 2.90 -30.82
CA LYS A 126 22.96 2.81 -30.31
C LYS A 126 22.20 1.48 -30.53
N ASN A 127 22.47 0.75 -31.62
CA ASN A 127 21.78 -0.52 -31.90
C ASN A 127 22.36 -1.74 -31.16
N SER A 128 23.57 -1.64 -30.59
CA SER A 128 24.12 -2.67 -29.71
C SER A 128 23.59 -2.51 -28.29
N VAL A 129 23.34 -1.27 -27.85
CA VAL A 129 22.99 -0.95 -26.46
C VAL A 129 21.63 -1.51 -26.06
N LEU A 130 20.64 -1.57 -26.96
CA LEU A 130 19.33 -2.14 -26.64
C LEU A 130 19.37 -3.67 -26.53
N LYS A 131 20.10 -4.34 -27.44
CA LYS A 131 20.29 -5.80 -27.37
C LYS A 131 21.21 -6.19 -26.22
N GLN A 132 22.22 -5.38 -25.93
CA GLN A 132 23.17 -5.59 -24.84
C GLN A 132 22.56 -5.23 -23.49
N ALA A 133 21.69 -4.21 -23.40
CA ALA A 133 20.87 -3.94 -22.23
C ALA A 133 19.83 -5.05 -22.02
N LEU A 134 19.14 -5.51 -23.07
CA LEU A 134 18.23 -6.66 -22.96
C LEU A 134 18.96 -7.95 -22.56
N PHE A 135 20.17 -8.18 -23.05
CA PHE A 135 20.97 -9.36 -22.73
C PHE A 135 21.59 -9.27 -21.33
N SER A 136 22.07 -8.09 -20.90
CA SER A 136 22.57 -7.84 -19.54
C SER A 136 21.43 -7.89 -18.52
N ILE A 137 20.28 -7.31 -18.82
CA ILE A 137 19.05 -7.47 -18.03
C ILE A 137 18.68 -8.94 -17.94
N LYS A 138 18.74 -9.72 -19.03
CA LYS A 138 18.39 -11.16 -18.99
C LYS A 138 19.36 -11.98 -18.14
N ASN A 139 20.66 -11.66 -18.16
CA ASN A 139 21.69 -12.40 -17.42
C ASN A 139 21.77 -11.97 -15.94
N ASP A 140 21.75 -10.66 -15.65
CA ASP A 140 21.71 -10.14 -14.28
C ASP A 140 20.39 -10.52 -13.58
N MET A 141 19.27 -10.47 -14.30
CA MET A 141 17.97 -10.84 -13.73
C MET A 141 17.87 -12.35 -13.45
N GLN A 142 18.61 -13.22 -14.14
CA GLN A 142 18.67 -14.65 -13.77
C GLN A 142 19.36 -14.88 -12.43
N HIS A 143 20.42 -14.13 -12.11
CA HIS A 143 21.10 -14.21 -10.82
C HIS A 143 20.23 -13.63 -9.69
N VAL A 144 19.56 -12.51 -9.95
CA VAL A 144 18.63 -11.87 -9.00
C VAL A 144 17.39 -12.74 -8.76
N TRP A 145 16.80 -13.33 -9.81
CA TRP A 145 15.70 -14.30 -9.66
C TRP A 145 16.15 -15.54 -8.91
N ARG A 146 17.33 -16.09 -9.19
CA ARG A 146 17.86 -17.20 -8.41
C ARG A 146 18.03 -16.83 -6.94
N PHE A 147 18.50 -15.63 -6.61
CA PHE A 147 18.65 -15.20 -5.22
C PHE A 147 17.31 -14.97 -4.50
N ILE A 148 16.36 -14.27 -5.15
CA ILE A 148 15.01 -14.01 -4.62
C ILE A 148 14.26 -15.34 -4.37
N PHE A 149 14.35 -16.29 -5.30
CA PHE A 149 13.70 -17.60 -5.17
C PHE A 149 14.50 -18.61 -4.33
N ALA A 150 15.81 -18.44 -4.16
CA ALA A 150 16.63 -19.31 -3.31
C ALA A 150 16.45 -18.99 -1.81
N SER A 151 16.22 -17.73 -1.45
CA SER A 151 16.00 -17.35 -0.06
C SER A 151 14.55 -17.62 0.36
N LYS A 152 14.34 -18.75 1.03
CA LYS A 152 13.03 -19.13 1.60
C LYS A 152 12.41 -18.01 2.45
N SER A 153 13.23 -17.26 3.19
CA SER A 153 12.75 -16.16 4.06
C SER A 153 12.22 -14.96 3.27
N ILE A 154 12.87 -14.59 2.15
CA ILE A 154 12.39 -13.52 1.26
C ILE A 154 11.10 -13.94 0.59
N MET A 155 11.04 -15.17 0.06
CA MET A 155 9.84 -15.69 -0.61
C MET A 155 8.63 -15.76 0.34
N ILE A 156 8.82 -16.23 1.58
CA ILE A 156 7.74 -16.27 2.59
C ILE A 156 7.27 -14.84 2.92
N LEU A 157 8.18 -13.88 3.05
CA LEU A 157 7.85 -12.50 3.36
C LEU A 157 7.12 -11.81 2.19
N MET A 158 7.55 -12.04 0.95
CA MET A 158 6.86 -11.56 -0.26
C MET A 158 5.44 -12.12 -0.34
N PHE A 159 5.26 -13.43 -0.12
CA PHE A 159 3.94 -14.05 -0.14
C PHE A 159 3.07 -13.56 1.02
N SER A 160 3.65 -13.25 2.18
CA SER A 160 2.95 -12.67 3.32
C SER A 160 2.37 -11.28 2.99
N VAL A 161 3.12 -10.44 2.25
CA VAL A 161 2.62 -9.15 1.77
C VAL A 161 1.51 -9.34 0.73
N ALA A 162 1.70 -10.28 -0.20
CA ALA A 162 0.73 -10.60 -1.24
C ALA A 162 -0.62 -11.12 -0.68
N LEU A 163 -0.58 -12.01 0.33
CA LEU A 163 -1.77 -12.54 1.01
C LEU A 163 -2.55 -11.48 1.78
N PHE A 164 -1.97 -10.31 2.03
CA PHE A 164 -2.66 -9.19 2.66
C PHE A 164 -3.51 -8.38 1.67
N VAL A 165 -3.27 -8.49 0.36
CA VAL A 165 -4.04 -7.76 -0.67
C VAL A 165 -5.54 -8.06 -0.62
N PRO A 166 -6.00 -9.33 -0.53
CA PRO A 166 -7.43 -9.63 -0.39
C PRO A 166 -8.05 -8.99 0.86
N THR A 167 -7.32 -8.99 1.98
CA THR A 167 -7.75 -8.35 3.23
C THR A 167 -7.93 -6.84 3.04
N ARG A 168 -7.00 -6.19 2.35
CA ARG A 168 -7.09 -4.76 2.00
C ARG A 168 -8.31 -4.46 1.15
N ILE A 169 -8.61 -5.31 0.17
CA ILE A 169 -9.79 -5.16 -0.68
C ILE A 169 -11.07 -5.28 0.15
N THR A 170 -11.14 -6.24 1.07
CA THR A 170 -12.30 -6.40 1.97
C THR A 170 -12.53 -5.15 2.83
N LEU A 171 -11.46 -4.62 3.44
CA LEU A 171 -11.55 -3.45 4.33
C LEU A 171 -11.90 -2.15 3.59
N THR A 172 -11.49 -2.00 2.33
CA THR A 172 -11.70 -0.76 1.56
C THR A 172 -12.93 -0.82 0.66
N GLY A 173 -13.21 -1.96 0.04
CA GLY A 173 -14.30 -2.12 -0.94
C GLY A 173 -15.60 -2.70 -0.38
N VAL A 174 -15.51 -3.57 0.63
CA VAL A 174 -16.67 -4.32 1.16
C VAL A 174 -17.18 -3.75 2.49
N MET A 175 -16.32 -3.11 3.28
CA MET A 175 -16.64 -2.69 4.65
C MET A 175 -17.85 -1.76 4.77
N LEU A 176 -17.94 -0.71 3.94
CA LEU A 176 -19.08 0.23 4.02
C LEU A 176 -20.40 -0.45 3.63
N GLN A 177 -20.38 -1.33 2.62
CA GLN A 177 -21.55 -2.11 2.20
C GLN A 177 -22.02 -3.04 3.33
N TYR A 178 -21.07 -3.74 3.95
CA TYR A 178 -21.33 -4.61 5.09
C TYR A 178 -21.95 -3.83 6.26
N MET A 179 -21.38 -2.68 6.64
CA MET A 179 -21.90 -1.86 7.73
C MET A 179 -23.32 -1.38 7.45
N SER A 180 -23.58 -0.95 6.21
CA SER A 180 -24.90 -0.46 5.80
C SER A 180 -25.96 -1.56 5.80
N LYS A 181 -25.60 -2.79 5.42
CA LYS A 181 -26.54 -3.93 5.35
C LYS A 181 -26.71 -4.69 6.67
N ARG A 182 -25.68 -4.78 7.51
CA ARG A 182 -25.74 -5.54 8.76
C ARG A 182 -26.30 -4.73 9.93
N PHE A 183 -25.98 -3.44 10.00
CA PHE A 183 -26.37 -2.57 11.12
C PHE A 183 -27.44 -1.55 10.73
N ASP A 184 -27.98 -1.63 9.51
CA ASP A 184 -28.93 -0.66 8.93
C ASP A 184 -28.46 0.79 9.07
N TRP A 185 -27.15 1.00 9.00
CA TRP A 185 -26.57 2.35 9.05
C TRP A 185 -26.66 3.01 7.69
N SER A 186 -26.96 4.31 7.68
CA SER A 186 -26.82 5.11 6.47
C SER A 186 -25.36 5.10 6.01
N TRP A 187 -25.15 5.27 4.70
CA TRP A 187 -23.81 5.40 4.11
C TRP A 187 -23.00 6.53 4.75
N SER A 188 -23.66 7.63 5.11
CA SER A 188 -23.06 8.72 5.90
C SER A 188 -22.55 8.23 7.26
N LYS A 189 -23.40 7.57 8.07
CA LYS A 189 -23.00 7.04 9.38
C LYS A 189 -21.89 5.99 9.29
N ALA A 190 -21.92 5.12 8.27
CA ALA A 190 -20.86 4.17 8.02
C ALA A 190 -19.52 4.86 7.69
N THR A 191 -19.56 5.95 6.92
CA THR A 191 -18.38 6.77 6.58
C THR A 191 -17.86 7.54 7.81
N TYR A 192 -18.74 8.02 8.68
CA TYR A 192 -18.31 8.60 9.96
C TYR A 192 -17.57 7.57 10.82
N ILE A 193 -18.10 6.35 10.94
CA ILE A 193 -17.47 5.29 11.72
C ILE A 193 -16.16 4.83 11.08
N SER A 194 -16.05 4.78 9.75
CA SER A 194 -14.78 4.45 9.09
C SER A 194 -13.67 5.47 9.38
N THR A 195 -14.03 6.73 9.64
CA THR A 195 -13.08 7.78 10.09
C THR A 195 -12.35 7.36 11.37
N ILE A 196 -13.03 6.69 12.30
CA ILE A 196 -12.40 6.21 13.55
C ILE A 196 -11.23 5.28 13.22
N GLY A 197 -11.41 4.39 12.24
CA GLY A 197 -10.35 3.52 11.75
C GLY A 197 -9.19 4.30 11.12
N ILE A 198 -9.49 5.30 10.29
CA ILE A 198 -8.48 6.17 9.69
C ILE A 198 -7.65 6.87 10.77
N ILE A 199 -8.31 7.49 11.76
CA ILE A 199 -7.64 8.15 12.89
C ILE A 199 -6.77 7.16 13.66
N ALA A 200 -7.28 5.95 13.95
CA ALA A 200 -6.51 4.92 14.64
C ALA A 200 -5.27 4.50 13.84
N THR A 201 -5.36 4.37 12.51
CA THR A 201 -4.21 4.14 11.65
C THR A 201 -3.22 5.31 11.71
N VAL A 202 -3.68 6.56 11.63
CA VAL A 202 -2.81 7.75 11.75
C VAL A 202 -2.06 7.78 13.07
N VAL A 203 -2.77 7.55 14.18
CA VAL A 203 -2.18 7.47 15.52
C VAL A 203 -1.16 6.33 15.59
N CYS A 204 -1.45 5.20 14.95
CA CYS A 204 -0.50 4.09 14.89
C CYS A 204 0.79 4.48 14.17
N TYR A 205 0.69 5.13 13.01
CA TYR A 205 1.86 5.56 12.24
C TYR A 205 2.66 6.68 12.91
N LEU A 206 2.00 7.69 13.48
CA LEU A 206 2.65 8.89 14.01
C LEU A 206 3.05 8.79 15.47
N VAL A 207 2.42 7.92 16.25
CA VAL A 207 2.67 7.80 17.70
C VAL A 207 3.18 6.40 18.05
N ILE A 208 2.43 5.35 17.69
CA ILE A 208 2.75 3.99 18.16
C ILE A 208 4.07 3.50 17.57
N LEU A 209 4.26 3.60 16.25
CA LEU A 209 5.50 3.16 15.59
C LEU A 209 6.76 3.88 16.11
N PRO A 210 6.83 5.23 16.19
CA PRO A 210 8.01 5.89 16.72
C PRO A 210 8.24 5.59 18.20
N VAL A 211 7.18 5.58 19.03
CA VAL A 211 7.31 5.29 20.47
C VAL A 211 7.77 3.85 20.71
N THR A 212 7.25 2.88 19.96
CA THR A 212 7.69 1.47 20.06
C THR A 212 9.11 1.30 19.53
N SER A 213 9.47 1.98 18.44
CA SER A 213 10.84 2.01 17.91
C SER A 213 11.84 2.55 18.95
N ASP A 214 11.55 3.69 19.57
CA ASP A 214 12.38 4.32 20.60
C ASP A 214 12.48 3.49 21.88
N SER A 215 11.35 2.93 22.31
CA SER A 215 11.31 2.05 23.48
C SER A 215 12.12 0.78 23.25
N LEU A 216 12.09 0.21 22.05
CA LEU A 216 12.90 -0.96 21.73
C LEU A 216 14.37 -0.62 21.51
N ASN A 217 14.70 0.59 21.04
CA ASN A 217 16.08 1.11 20.95
C ASN A 217 16.72 1.28 22.34
N LYS A 218 15.92 1.63 23.36
CA LYS A 218 16.37 1.70 24.76
C LYS A 218 16.62 0.31 25.38
N SER A 219 16.07 -0.76 24.80
CA SER A 219 16.24 -2.13 25.31
C SER A 219 17.58 -2.75 24.89
N ARG A 220 18.37 -3.21 25.87
CA ARG A 220 19.72 -3.81 25.67
C ARG A 220 19.75 -5.01 24.71
N ARG A 221 18.61 -5.70 24.51
CA ARG A 221 18.50 -6.89 23.64
C ARG A 221 18.36 -6.56 22.14
N TYR A 222 17.81 -5.38 21.80
CA TYR A 222 17.48 -5.02 20.41
C TYR A 222 18.29 -3.87 19.83
N LYS A 223 19.08 -3.18 20.68
CA LYS A 223 20.01 -2.11 20.28
C LYS A 223 20.95 -2.48 19.12
N SER A 224 21.30 -3.77 18.97
CA SER A 224 22.26 -4.25 17.98
C SER A 224 21.65 -5.01 16.79
N ARG A 225 20.31 -5.12 16.69
CA ARG A 225 19.63 -5.91 15.64
C ARG A 225 18.35 -5.23 15.12
N PRO A 226 18.45 -4.20 14.26
CA PRO A 226 17.29 -3.47 13.73
C PRO A 226 16.30 -4.38 12.98
N ILE A 227 16.82 -5.32 12.18
CA ILE A 227 16.01 -6.30 11.43
C ILE A 227 15.17 -7.20 12.35
N ALA A 228 15.71 -7.59 13.51
CA ALA A 228 14.99 -8.44 14.46
C ALA A 228 13.88 -7.70 15.22
N ARG A 229 14.07 -6.39 15.45
CA ARG A 229 13.01 -5.51 15.95
C ARG A 229 11.88 -5.40 14.94
N ASP A 230 12.21 -5.09 13.69
CA ASP A 230 11.20 -4.82 12.67
C ASP A 230 10.40 -6.10 12.36
N LEU A 231 11.03 -7.28 12.42
CA LEU A 231 10.34 -8.56 12.37
C LEU A 231 9.41 -8.80 13.58
N LEU A 232 9.82 -8.44 14.80
CA LEU A 232 8.95 -8.55 15.98
C LEU A 232 7.73 -7.61 15.86
N LEU A 233 7.96 -6.36 15.44
CA LEU A 233 6.90 -5.38 15.20
C LEU A 233 5.94 -5.88 14.11
N ALA A 234 6.45 -6.45 13.02
CA ALA A 234 5.63 -7.04 11.97
C ALA A 234 4.78 -8.21 12.51
N ARG A 235 5.36 -9.08 13.34
CA ARG A 235 4.65 -10.21 14.00
C ARG A 235 3.54 -9.74 14.94
N VAL A 236 3.81 -8.75 15.77
CA VAL A 236 2.79 -8.18 16.67
C VAL A 236 1.70 -7.49 15.87
N SER A 237 2.05 -6.78 14.80
CA SER A 237 1.08 -6.06 13.97
C SER A 237 0.14 -7.01 13.23
N ILE A 238 0.67 -8.10 12.65
CA ILE A 238 -0.17 -9.08 11.94
C ILE A 238 -1.03 -9.91 12.91
N THR A 239 -0.57 -10.21 14.13
CA THR A 239 -1.40 -10.91 15.11
C THR A 239 -2.55 -10.03 15.59
N ILE A 240 -2.30 -8.76 15.90
CA ILE A 240 -3.33 -7.78 16.23
C ILE A 240 -4.34 -7.65 15.08
N MET A 241 -3.86 -7.51 13.85
CA MET A 241 -4.70 -7.48 12.65
C MET A 241 -5.59 -8.73 12.53
N THR A 242 -5.00 -9.92 12.68
CA THR A 242 -5.72 -11.20 12.56
C THR A 242 -6.83 -11.30 13.59
N VAL A 243 -6.55 -10.96 14.86
CA VAL A 243 -7.56 -10.90 15.92
C VAL A 243 -8.66 -9.91 15.56
N GLY A 244 -8.30 -8.71 15.09
CA GLY A 244 -9.25 -7.69 14.67
C GLY A 244 -10.19 -8.17 13.54
N LEU A 245 -9.65 -8.83 12.51
CA LEU A 245 -10.45 -9.33 11.37
C LEU A 245 -11.41 -10.44 11.77
N LEU A 246 -10.95 -11.39 12.59
CA LEU A 246 -11.81 -12.45 13.11
C LEU A 246 -12.93 -11.89 13.99
N LEU A 247 -12.58 -10.92 14.86
CA LEU A 247 -13.56 -10.23 15.69
C LEU A 247 -14.59 -9.47 14.84
N MET A 248 -14.14 -8.84 13.76
CA MET A 248 -14.99 -8.11 12.81
C MET A 248 -15.96 -9.04 12.08
N GLY A 249 -15.51 -10.22 11.67
CA GLY A 249 -16.37 -11.22 11.03
C GLY A 249 -17.47 -11.76 11.94
N VAL A 250 -17.20 -11.89 13.24
CA VAL A 250 -18.16 -12.41 14.24
C VAL A 250 -18.97 -11.28 14.90
N ALA A 251 -18.65 -10.01 14.65
CA ALA A 251 -19.27 -8.87 15.32
C ALA A 251 -20.78 -8.79 15.07
N GLY A 252 -21.58 -9.30 16.02
CA GLY A 252 -23.05 -9.18 16.02
C GLY A 252 -23.55 -7.83 16.54
N SER A 253 -22.69 -7.06 17.22
CA SER A 253 -23.05 -5.78 17.81
C SER A 253 -22.21 -4.61 17.27
N PRO A 254 -22.80 -3.40 17.16
CA PRO A 254 -22.10 -2.17 16.79
C PRO A 254 -20.79 -1.91 17.53
N TRP A 255 -20.79 -2.09 18.85
CA TRP A 255 -19.64 -1.76 19.69
C TRP A 255 -18.48 -2.73 19.45
N LEU A 256 -18.78 -4.03 19.28
CA LEU A 256 -17.78 -5.03 18.91
C LEU A 256 -17.17 -4.71 17.53
N PHE A 257 -17.99 -4.24 16.58
CA PHE A 257 -17.49 -3.84 15.27
C PHE A 257 -16.52 -2.64 15.38
N ILE A 258 -16.85 -1.60 16.16
CA ILE A 258 -15.96 -0.43 16.34
C ILE A 258 -14.63 -0.85 17.01
N ILE A 259 -14.68 -1.71 18.03
CA ILE A 259 -13.46 -2.24 18.69
C ILE A 259 -12.61 -3.03 17.68
N SER A 260 -13.26 -3.88 16.87
CA SER A 260 -12.58 -4.66 15.83
C SER A 260 -11.94 -3.74 14.77
N LEU A 261 -12.63 -2.65 14.39
CA LEU A 261 -12.14 -1.67 13.44
C LEU A 261 -10.88 -0.97 13.96
N ILE A 262 -10.87 -0.54 15.22
CA ILE A 262 -9.68 0.07 15.84
C ILE A 262 -8.52 -0.94 15.87
N THR A 263 -8.82 -2.18 16.25
CA THR A 263 -7.83 -3.27 16.33
C THR A 263 -7.19 -3.55 14.97
N VAL A 264 -8.01 -3.71 13.92
CA VAL A 264 -7.56 -3.85 12.52
C VAL A 264 -6.73 -2.64 12.09
N SER A 265 -7.16 -1.43 12.44
CA SER A 265 -6.50 -0.19 12.01
C SER A 265 -5.08 -0.04 12.57
N ILE A 266 -4.82 -0.54 13.78
CA ILE A 266 -3.48 -0.60 14.40
C ILE A 266 -2.60 -1.62 13.65
N GLY A 267 -3.17 -2.77 13.31
CA GLY A 267 -2.45 -3.83 12.59
C GLY A 267 -2.08 -3.48 11.14
N ASN A 268 -2.68 -2.43 10.56
CA ASN A 268 -2.48 -2.03 9.16
C ASN A 268 -1.03 -1.58 8.87
N SER A 269 -0.26 -1.26 9.91
CA SER A 269 1.18 -0.97 9.84
C SER A 269 2.04 -2.16 9.37
N PHE A 270 1.51 -3.39 9.41
CA PHE A 270 2.19 -4.62 8.97
C PHE A 270 2.79 -4.54 7.56
N VAL A 271 2.09 -3.95 6.58
CA VAL A 271 2.58 -3.87 5.18
C VAL A 271 3.83 -3.02 5.08
N ALA A 272 3.83 -1.86 5.76
CA ALA A 272 4.97 -0.96 5.77
C ALA A 272 6.19 -1.63 6.43
N LEU A 273 5.99 -2.31 7.56
CA LEU A 273 7.04 -3.05 8.26
C LEU A 273 7.59 -4.21 7.42
N SER A 274 6.72 -4.94 6.72
CA SER A 274 7.13 -6.06 5.87
C SER A 274 7.91 -5.61 4.65
N ARG A 275 7.53 -4.48 4.04
CA ARG A 275 8.29 -3.88 2.93
C ARG A 275 9.64 -3.33 3.37
N ALA A 276 9.70 -2.70 4.55
CA ALA A 276 10.97 -2.28 5.14
C ALA A 276 11.90 -3.48 5.40
N LEU A 277 11.34 -4.58 5.94
CA LEU A 277 12.08 -5.82 6.18
C LEU A 277 12.57 -6.47 4.87
N LEU A 278 11.73 -6.50 3.82
CA LEU A 278 12.10 -6.99 2.48
C LEU A 278 13.29 -6.20 1.92
N ASN A 279 13.21 -4.87 1.97
CA ASN A 279 14.27 -4.00 1.47
C ASN A 279 15.58 -4.13 2.28
N ALA A 280 15.49 -4.40 3.59
CA ALA A 280 16.66 -4.58 4.45
C ALA A 280 17.33 -5.97 4.31
N LEU A 281 16.64 -6.96 3.75
CA LEU A 281 17.15 -8.32 3.53
C LEU A 281 17.90 -8.48 2.20
N VAL A 282 17.88 -7.44 1.36
CA VAL A 282 18.25 -7.50 -0.04
C VAL A 282 19.28 -6.42 -0.35
N GLU A 283 20.22 -6.72 -1.24
CA GLU A 283 21.29 -5.79 -1.60
C GLU A 283 20.73 -4.57 -2.36
N PRO A 284 21.31 -3.36 -2.19
CA PRO A 284 20.79 -2.12 -2.77
C PRO A 284 20.49 -2.20 -4.27
N HIS A 285 21.33 -2.91 -5.02
CA HIS A 285 21.20 -3.07 -6.48
C HIS A 285 19.99 -3.91 -6.93
N THR A 286 19.34 -4.65 -6.01
CA THR A 286 18.20 -5.53 -6.31
C THR A 286 16.88 -5.10 -5.68
N ILE A 287 16.88 -4.02 -4.89
CA ILE A 287 15.68 -3.47 -4.22
C ILE A 287 14.59 -3.11 -5.24
N ALA A 288 14.96 -2.52 -6.38
CA ALA A 288 14.01 -2.16 -7.44
C ALA A 288 13.32 -3.38 -8.04
N THR A 289 14.10 -4.43 -8.37
CA THR A 289 13.59 -5.69 -8.92
C THR A 289 12.70 -6.42 -7.91
N LEU A 290 13.09 -6.44 -6.63
CA LEU A 290 12.30 -7.03 -5.56
C LEU A 290 10.94 -6.33 -5.43
N ASN A 291 10.92 -5.00 -5.29
CA ASN A 291 9.68 -4.25 -5.14
C ASN A 291 8.78 -4.34 -6.38
N THR A 292 9.37 -4.38 -7.58
CA THR A 292 8.62 -4.63 -8.81
C THR A 292 7.98 -6.02 -8.80
N THR A 293 8.73 -7.04 -8.38
CA THR A 293 8.21 -8.41 -8.27
C THR A 293 7.09 -8.51 -7.24
N VAL A 294 7.27 -7.92 -6.05
CA VAL A 294 6.21 -7.83 -5.03
C VAL A 294 4.97 -7.16 -5.62
N SER A 295 5.13 -6.03 -6.31
CA SER A 295 4.02 -5.30 -6.92
C SER A 295 3.29 -6.15 -7.96
N VAL A 296 4.00 -6.89 -8.82
CA VAL A 296 3.38 -7.80 -9.79
C VAL A 296 2.54 -8.87 -9.08
N VAL A 297 3.06 -9.47 -8.01
CA VAL A 297 2.31 -10.46 -7.22
C VAL A 297 1.10 -9.80 -6.54
N GLU A 298 1.22 -8.58 -6.03
CA GLU A 298 0.10 -7.83 -5.46
C GLU A 298 -0.99 -7.55 -6.50
N VAL A 299 -0.64 -7.17 -7.73
CA VAL A 299 -1.62 -6.96 -8.82
C VAL A 299 -2.35 -8.26 -9.16
N LEU A 300 -1.63 -9.39 -9.22
CA LEU A 300 -2.25 -10.70 -9.43
C LEU A 300 -3.22 -11.06 -8.29
N MET A 301 -2.83 -10.80 -7.04
CA MET A 301 -3.72 -10.99 -5.89
C MET A 301 -4.88 -9.99 -5.88
N GLY A 302 -4.75 -8.84 -6.55
CA GLY A 302 -5.81 -7.86 -6.77
C GLY A 302 -7.01 -8.46 -7.52
N MET A 303 -6.79 -9.48 -8.35
CA MET A 303 -7.84 -10.22 -9.05
C MET A 303 -8.78 -10.98 -8.10
N THR A 304 -8.49 -11.04 -6.80
CA THR A 304 -9.40 -11.58 -5.78
C THR A 304 -10.57 -10.65 -5.42
N ALA A 305 -10.57 -9.39 -5.90
CA ALA A 305 -11.62 -8.43 -5.58
C ALA A 305 -13.06 -8.87 -5.94
N PRO A 306 -13.31 -9.46 -7.12
CA PRO A 306 -14.63 -9.99 -7.46
C PRO A 306 -15.02 -11.16 -6.54
N ALA A 307 -14.06 -12.00 -6.14
CA ALA A 307 -14.31 -13.09 -5.22
C ALA A 307 -14.76 -12.58 -3.84
N MET A 308 -14.11 -11.55 -3.31
CA MET A 308 -14.53 -10.92 -2.05
C MET A 308 -15.91 -10.27 -2.14
N SER A 309 -16.22 -9.65 -3.28
CA SER A 309 -17.56 -9.08 -3.53
C SER A 309 -18.62 -10.18 -3.65
N TRP A 310 -18.29 -11.31 -4.28
CA TRP A 310 -19.16 -12.49 -4.35
C TRP A 310 -19.40 -13.11 -2.98
N PHE A 311 -18.37 -13.22 -2.15
CA PHE A 311 -18.50 -13.68 -0.76
C PHE A 311 -19.38 -12.75 0.07
N LEU A 312 -19.34 -11.44 -0.16
CA LEU A 312 -20.26 -10.50 0.48
C LEU A 312 -21.69 -10.75 0.02
N GLY A 313 -21.92 -10.87 -1.29
CA GLY A 313 -23.24 -11.16 -1.86
C GLY A 313 -23.83 -12.45 -1.28
N LYS A 314 -23.04 -13.53 -1.24
CA LYS A 314 -23.42 -14.79 -0.59
C LYS A 314 -23.69 -14.62 0.90
N GLY A 315 -22.84 -13.88 1.62
CA GLY A 315 -23.03 -13.59 3.04
C GLY A 315 -24.33 -12.82 3.33
N ILE A 316 -24.72 -11.90 2.44
CA ILE A 316 -25.99 -11.16 2.52
C ILE A 316 -27.18 -12.08 2.23
N GLU A 317 -27.10 -12.95 1.20
CA GLU A 317 -28.15 -13.94 0.87
C GLU A 317 -28.41 -14.93 2.02
N LEU A 318 -27.35 -15.40 2.68
CA LEU A 318 -27.42 -16.37 3.78
C LEU A 318 -27.99 -15.76 5.08
N GLY A 319 -27.95 -14.42 5.21
CA GLY A 319 -28.54 -13.68 6.31
C GLY A 319 -27.83 -13.82 7.66
N ASP A 320 -28.20 -12.88 8.55
CA ASP A 320 -27.95 -12.91 9.99
C ASP A 320 -26.46 -13.06 10.39
N SER A 321 -26.02 -14.26 10.76
CA SER A 321 -24.65 -14.52 11.21
C SER A 321 -23.62 -14.59 10.07
N TRP A 322 -24.03 -14.93 8.84
CA TRP A 322 -23.12 -15.18 7.71
C TRP A 322 -22.70 -13.93 6.93
N MET A 323 -23.27 -12.76 7.23
CA MET A 323 -22.89 -11.52 6.55
C MET A 323 -21.41 -11.13 6.74
N GLY A 324 -20.77 -11.61 7.82
CA GLY A 324 -19.35 -11.37 8.11
C GLY A 324 -18.36 -12.24 7.34
N LEU A 325 -18.84 -13.10 6.43
CA LEU A 325 -18.04 -14.10 5.71
C LEU A 325 -16.80 -13.52 4.98
N PRO A 326 -16.85 -12.36 4.30
CA PRO A 326 -15.65 -11.74 3.70
C PRO A 326 -14.54 -11.46 4.72
N PHE A 327 -14.91 -11.03 5.94
CA PHE A 327 -13.96 -10.74 7.01
C PHE A 327 -13.43 -12.02 7.65
N VAL A 328 -14.26 -13.06 7.77
CA VAL A 328 -13.80 -14.37 8.25
C VAL A 328 -12.79 -14.98 7.29
N ILE A 329 -13.04 -14.94 5.98
CA ILE A 329 -12.09 -15.42 4.96
C ILE A 329 -10.80 -14.59 5.00
N SER A 330 -10.92 -13.26 5.08
CA SER A 330 -9.75 -12.37 5.22
C SER A 330 -8.98 -12.66 6.51
N GLY A 331 -9.67 -12.96 7.61
CA GLY A 331 -9.10 -13.38 8.88
C GLY A 331 -8.36 -14.72 8.78
N MET A 332 -8.91 -15.70 8.08
CA MET A 332 -8.22 -16.99 7.81
C MET A 332 -6.94 -16.79 6.98
N LEU A 333 -6.99 -15.93 5.94
CA LEU A 333 -5.79 -15.56 5.18
C LEU A 333 -4.76 -14.83 6.05
N ALA A 334 -5.21 -13.98 6.99
CA ALA A 334 -4.36 -13.32 7.96
C ALA A 334 -3.75 -14.30 8.97
N VAL A 335 -4.46 -15.36 9.39
CA VAL A 335 -3.91 -16.46 10.19
C VAL A 335 -2.79 -17.16 9.44
N VAL A 336 -3.00 -17.52 8.17
CA VAL A 336 -1.96 -18.13 7.33
C VAL A 336 -0.75 -17.20 7.21
N THR A 337 -0.98 -15.91 6.97
CA THR A 337 0.06 -14.88 6.91
C THR A 337 0.84 -14.77 8.22
N THR A 338 0.13 -14.85 9.35
CA THR A 338 0.73 -14.87 10.69
C THR A 338 1.64 -16.08 10.84
N ILE A 339 1.15 -17.29 10.55
CA ILE A 339 1.94 -18.53 10.64
C ILE A 339 3.20 -18.44 9.76
N MET A 340 3.06 -17.95 8.53
CA MET A 340 4.17 -17.72 7.60
C MET A 340 5.22 -16.78 8.20
N LEU A 341 4.80 -15.64 8.76
CA LEU A 341 5.71 -14.66 9.35
C LEU A 341 6.41 -15.15 10.62
N PHE A 342 5.76 -16.03 11.39
CA PHE A 342 6.41 -16.72 12.52
C PHE A 342 7.41 -17.79 12.05
N ALA A 343 7.18 -18.41 10.89
CA ALA A 343 8.11 -19.35 10.28
C ALA A 343 9.35 -18.66 9.67
N VAL A 344 9.28 -17.37 9.35
CA VAL A 344 10.44 -16.59 8.88
C VAL A 344 11.56 -16.62 9.94
N ARG A 345 12.71 -17.18 9.55
CA ARG A 345 13.94 -17.10 10.33
C ARG A 345 14.87 -16.12 9.62
N LEU A 346 15.40 -15.17 10.39
CA LEU A 346 16.41 -14.25 9.87
C LEU A 346 17.68 -15.04 9.58
N PRO A 347 18.33 -14.83 8.42
CA PRO A 347 19.66 -15.36 8.17
C PRO A 347 20.61 -14.92 9.29
N SER A 348 21.35 -15.86 9.88
CA SER A 348 22.32 -15.60 10.94
C SER A 348 23.55 -14.80 10.47
N SER A 349 23.74 -14.69 9.14
CA SER A 349 24.73 -13.84 8.50
C SER A 349 24.18 -12.43 8.32
N GLY A 350 24.61 -11.50 9.17
CA GLY A 350 24.19 -10.11 9.11
C GLY A 350 24.64 -9.44 7.81
N ILE A 351 23.67 -9.01 6.99
CA ILE A 351 23.90 -7.99 5.97
C ILE A 351 23.64 -6.62 6.62
N ALA A 352 24.37 -6.37 7.71
CA ALA A 352 24.36 -5.11 8.43
C ALA A 352 25.80 -4.56 8.61
N GLN A 353 26.69 -4.87 7.66
CA GLN A 353 28.03 -4.29 7.57
C GLN A 353 28.27 -3.44 6.31
N ALA A 354 27.27 -3.23 5.45
CA ALA A 354 27.45 -2.41 4.25
C ALA A 354 27.12 -0.91 4.43
N HIS A 355 26.78 -0.47 5.65
CA HIS A 355 26.50 0.96 5.95
C HIS A 355 27.66 1.68 6.65
N VAL A 356 28.85 1.08 6.68
CA VAL A 356 30.08 1.78 7.06
C VAL A 356 31.17 1.34 6.10
N GLY A 357 31.24 2.01 4.96
CA GLY A 357 32.35 2.00 4.01
C GLY A 357 32.57 3.43 3.57
#